data_AF-A0AAU9XYH1-F1
#
_entry.id   AF-A0AAU9XYH1-F1
#
_cell.length_a   1.000
_cell.length_b   1.000
_cell.length_c   1.000
_cell.angle_alpha   90.00
_cell.angle_beta   90.00
_cell.angle_gamma   90.00
#
_symmetry.space_group_name_H-M   'P 1'
#
loop_
_entity.id
_entity.type
_entity.pdbx_description
1 polymer ?
#
loop_
_entity_poly.entity_id
_entity_poly.type
_entity_poly.pdbx_seq_one_letter_code
_entity_poly.pdbx_strand_id
1 'polypeptide(L)'
;MSGEITCKPSRGHSYSATVDEPKLLPQTTQTAGGGIHCYSPQEGSVGFSGDSTTTPITGETDSLGMSFVRKLYEDRGFSKKTTDIIMHSWRDSSREQYDVHIRKWILFCSARKIDPIYTNITDALEFFLLIELYNCNYTFGEHPDVKRVMKGVYQNRPPMPRYNKTWDVNVVLQYLRGMGKATELSIKELTLKLVMFIALTTACREQTTHLLDLKGLVKEDNCLVFIIDSNIKQSRPTSSLSDRIVKLKANPLEEKL
;
A
#
# COMPACT_ATOMS: atom_id res chain seq x y z
N MET A 1 -32.16 -33.70 35.56
CA MET A 1 -32.15 -34.10 34.14
C MET A 1 -31.19 -33.20 33.42
N SER A 2 -30.02 -33.75 33.10
CA SER A 2 -28.96 -33.13 32.32
C SER A 2 -29.38 -32.98 30.85
N GLY A 3 -28.89 -31.93 30.20
CA GLY A 3 -29.04 -31.72 28.76
C GLY A 3 -27.93 -30.79 28.27
N GLU A 4 -26.78 -31.38 27.97
CA GLU A 4 -25.69 -30.75 27.22
C GLU A 4 -26.18 -30.30 25.84
N ILE A 5 -25.83 -29.07 25.44
CA ILE A 5 -25.80 -28.67 24.03
C ILE A 5 -24.34 -28.44 23.66
N THR A 6 -23.77 -29.46 23.02
CA THR A 6 -22.44 -29.46 22.43
C THR A 6 -22.47 -28.72 21.09
N CYS A 7 -21.85 -27.55 21.02
CA CYS A 7 -21.52 -26.91 19.75
C CYS A 7 -20.13 -27.36 19.29
N LYS A 8 -20.11 -28.13 18.20
CA LYS A 8 -18.90 -28.68 17.55
C LYS A 8 -17.97 -27.56 17.06
N PRO A 9 -16.64 -27.73 17.15
CA PRO A 9 -15.68 -26.80 16.56
C PRO A 9 -15.65 -26.94 15.03
N SER A 10 -15.77 -25.82 14.32
CA SER A 10 -15.60 -25.74 12.87
C SER A 10 -14.13 -25.99 12.51
N ARG A 11 -13.93 -26.93 11.58
CA ARG A 11 -12.62 -27.33 11.03
C ARG A 11 -11.94 -26.11 10.39
N GLY A 12 -10.81 -25.71 10.96
CA GLY A 12 -9.88 -24.78 10.33
C GLY A 12 -9.24 -25.44 9.11
N HIS A 13 -9.39 -24.80 7.94
CA HIS A 13 -8.60 -25.14 6.77
C HIS A 13 -7.22 -24.48 6.91
N SER A 14 -6.24 -25.31 7.27
CA SER A 14 -4.82 -25.02 7.15
C SER A 14 -4.44 -24.92 5.68
N TYR A 15 -4.10 -23.73 5.22
CA TYR A 15 -3.28 -23.57 4.03
C TYR A 15 -1.96 -22.94 4.49
N SER A 16 -1.10 -23.81 5.01
CA SER A 16 0.34 -23.56 5.17
C SER A 16 0.94 -23.46 3.77
N ALA A 17 1.44 -22.30 3.38
CA ALA A 17 2.30 -22.18 2.22
C ALA A 17 3.72 -22.58 2.64
N THR A 18 4.12 -23.78 2.27
CA THR A 18 5.48 -24.29 2.35
C THR A 18 6.41 -23.35 1.59
N VAL A 19 7.44 -22.86 2.25
CA VAL A 19 8.48 -21.99 1.66
C VAL A 19 9.39 -22.87 0.82
N ASP A 20 9.35 -22.71 -0.51
CA ASP A 20 10.32 -23.34 -1.41
C ASP A 20 11.69 -22.64 -1.30
N GLU A 21 12.72 -23.45 -1.08
CA GLU A 21 14.13 -23.08 -1.00
C GLU A 21 14.68 -22.59 -2.36
N PRO A 22 15.57 -21.58 -2.41
CA PRO A 22 16.18 -21.14 -3.66
C PRO A 22 17.32 -22.07 -4.07
N LYS A 23 17.11 -22.90 -5.10
CA LYS A 23 18.19 -23.63 -5.79
C LYS A 23 18.94 -22.72 -6.78
N LEU A 24 20.18 -22.45 -6.42
CA LEU A 24 21.41 -22.16 -7.20
C LEU A 24 21.29 -21.97 -8.73
N LEU A 25 21.80 -20.82 -9.20
CA LEU A 25 22.07 -20.45 -10.60
C LEU A 25 23.22 -21.27 -11.23
N PRO A 26 23.24 -21.46 -12.57
CA PRO A 26 24.47 -21.59 -13.34
C PRO A 26 24.90 -20.24 -13.92
N GLN A 27 26.20 -19.94 -13.80
CA GLN A 27 26.88 -18.78 -14.37
C GLN A 27 26.88 -18.83 -15.91
N THR A 28 26.84 -17.66 -16.55
CA THR A 28 27.41 -17.50 -17.90
C THR A 28 28.04 -16.11 -18.06
N THR A 29 29.10 -16.12 -18.86
CA THR A 29 30.21 -15.21 -19.01
C THR A 29 29.91 -13.85 -19.64
N GLN A 30 30.83 -12.92 -19.36
CA GLN A 30 31.04 -11.56 -19.87
C GLN A 30 30.76 -11.36 -21.37
N THR A 31 30.30 -10.15 -21.75
CA THR A 31 30.91 -9.31 -22.82
C THR A 31 30.40 -7.86 -22.70
N ALA A 32 31.29 -6.92 -22.99
CA ALA A 32 31.25 -5.48 -22.75
C ALA A 32 30.40 -4.63 -23.72
N GLY A 33 30.15 -3.37 -23.34
CA GLY A 33 30.14 -2.24 -24.30
C GLY A 33 28.97 -1.24 -24.23
N GLY A 34 29.26 0.01 -23.85
CA GLY A 34 28.51 1.25 -24.18
C GLY A 34 27.33 1.56 -23.24
N GLY A 35 27.22 2.68 -22.52
CA GLY A 35 27.86 3.99 -22.63
C GLY A 35 26.96 4.97 -23.38
N ILE A 36 25.86 5.46 -22.77
CA ILE A 36 25.17 6.69 -23.23
C ILE A 36 24.71 7.54 -22.03
N HIS A 37 25.03 8.81 -22.19
CA HIS A 37 25.00 9.96 -21.30
C HIS A 37 23.58 10.53 -21.06
N CYS A 38 23.43 11.11 -19.87
CA CYS A 38 22.26 11.75 -19.30
C CYS A 38 21.82 13.03 -20.03
N TYR A 39 20.54 13.39 -19.91
CA TYR A 39 20.07 14.77 -19.98
C TYR A 39 19.02 15.03 -18.89
N SER A 40 19.36 15.94 -17.98
CA SER A 40 18.47 16.61 -17.04
C SER A 40 18.02 17.95 -17.62
N PRO A 41 16.84 18.45 -17.23
CA PRO A 41 16.63 19.90 -17.16
C PRO A 41 16.42 20.39 -15.71
N GLN A 42 17.34 21.25 -15.25
CA GLN A 42 17.09 22.37 -14.31
C GLN A 42 16.32 23.47 -15.09
N GLU A 43 15.66 24.49 -14.57
CA GLU A 43 15.36 25.08 -13.25
C GLU A 43 14.25 26.14 -13.52
N GLY A 44 13.50 26.58 -12.50
CA GLY A 44 12.52 27.66 -12.67
C GLY A 44 11.82 28.07 -11.40
N SER A 45 12.57 28.71 -10.49
CA SER A 45 12.09 29.36 -9.26
C SER A 45 11.46 30.72 -9.55
N VAL A 46 10.25 30.96 -9.04
CA VAL A 46 9.72 32.31 -8.78
C VAL A 46 9.04 32.30 -7.41
N GLY A 47 9.56 33.12 -6.50
CA GLY A 47 9.05 33.29 -5.14
C GLY A 47 7.87 34.24 -5.07
N PHE A 48 7.00 34.02 -4.09
CA PHE A 48 6.08 35.03 -3.57
C PHE A 48 5.97 34.86 -2.06
N SER A 49 6.48 35.84 -1.32
CA SER A 49 6.30 35.98 0.13
C SER A 49 4.93 36.60 0.41
N GLY A 50 4.21 36.02 1.36
CA GLY A 50 2.98 36.56 1.92
C GLY A 50 2.71 35.89 3.26
N ASP A 51 3.18 36.54 4.33
CA ASP A 51 2.93 36.20 5.72
C ASP A 51 1.46 36.44 6.08
N SER A 52 0.81 35.45 6.67
CA SER A 52 -0.38 35.60 7.51
C SER A 52 -0.54 34.34 8.35
N THR A 53 -0.11 34.47 9.60
CA THR A 53 -0.43 33.56 10.69
C THR A 53 -1.95 33.33 10.77
N THR A 54 -2.41 32.12 10.48
CA THR A 54 -3.72 31.63 10.92
C THR A 54 -3.63 30.13 11.18
N THR A 55 -3.93 29.78 12.42
CA THR A 55 -4.08 28.44 13.00
C THR A 55 -4.80 27.46 12.06
N PRO A 56 -4.30 26.23 11.85
CA PRO A 56 -5.03 25.25 11.06
C PRO A 56 -6.14 24.66 11.92
N ILE A 57 -7.35 25.18 11.74
CA ILE A 57 -8.57 24.45 12.07
C ILE A 57 -8.66 23.34 11.01
N THR A 58 -8.44 22.10 11.45
CA THR A 58 -8.57 20.89 10.64
C THR A 58 -10.01 20.73 10.17
N GLY A 59 -10.39 21.46 9.13
CA GLY A 59 -11.58 21.21 8.36
C GLY A 59 -11.33 19.99 7.49
N GLU A 60 -11.75 18.82 7.96
CA GLU A 60 -11.90 17.65 7.10
C GLU A 60 -12.72 18.10 5.89
N THR A 61 -12.05 18.19 4.74
CA THR A 61 -12.69 18.58 3.49
C THR A 61 -13.52 17.38 3.07
N ASP A 62 -14.75 17.29 3.59
CA ASP A 62 -15.66 16.19 3.30
C ASP A 62 -15.97 16.26 1.80
N SER A 63 -15.25 15.45 1.02
CA SER A 63 -15.40 15.41 -0.43
C SER A 63 -16.83 15.01 -0.79
N LEU A 64 -17.31 15.50 -1.94
CA LEU A 64 -18.72 15.35 -2.38
C LEU A 64 -19.18 13.88 -2.44
N GLY A 65 -18.26 12.92 -2.67
CA GLY A 65 -18.61 11.50 -2.71
C GLY A 65 -18.79 10.92 -1.31
N MET A 66 -17.83 11.15 -0.41
CA MET A 66 -17.91 10.64 0.96
C MET A 66 -19.01 11.31 1.79
N SER A 67 -19.27 12.60 1.57
CA SER A 67 -20.41 13.29 2.20
C SER A 67 -21.75 12.69 1.77
N PHE A 68 -21.90 12.23 0.52
CA PHE A 68 -23.07 11.48 0.08
C PHE A 68 -23.22 10.14 0.82
N VAL A 69 -22.14 9.38 0.99
CA VAL A 69 -22.17 8.12 1.76
C VAL A 69 -22.51 8.37 3.23
N ARG A 70 -21.94 9.42 3.84
CA ARG A 70 -22.27 9.84 5.22
C ARG A 70 -23.77 10.10 5.35
N LYS A 71 -24.31 10.94 4.47
CA LYS A 71 -25.74 11.28 4.46
C LYS A 71 -26.62 10.05 4.25
N LEU A 72 -26.23 9.12 3.38
CA LEU A 72 -26.96 7.87 3.17
C LEU A 72 -27.14 7.06 4.47
N TYR A 73 -26.13 7.02 5.34
CA TYR A 73 -26.26 6.36 6.64
C TYR A 73 -27.12 7.16 7.62
N GLU A 74 -27.00 8.49 7.63
CA GLU A 74 -27.87 9.34 8.46
C GLU A 74 -29.35 9.20 8.06
N ASP A 75 -29.65 9.18 6.76
CA ASP A 75 -31.00 9.00 6.21
C ASP A 75 -31.58 7.60 6.51
N ARG A 76 -30.71 6.60 6.74
CA ARG A 76 -31.09 5.26 7.24
C ARG A 76 -31.38 5.23 8.75
N GLY A 77 -31.24 6.36 9.44
CA GLY A 77 -31.54 6.50 10.86
C GLY A 77 -30.35 6.25 11.79
N PHE A 78 -29.12 6.14 11.28
CA PHE A 78 -27.95 6.02 12.14
C PHE A 78 -27.61 7.36 12.81
N SER A 79 -27.24 7.31 14.10
CA SER A 79 -26.76 8.50 14.82
C SER A 79 -25.45 9.01 14.24
N LYS A 80 -25.17 10.32 14.37
CA LYS A 80 -23.89 10.91 13.91
C LYS A 80 -22.66 10.14 14.41
N LYS A 81 -22.66 9.79 15.71
CA LYS A 81 -21.59 9.00 16.31
C LYS A 81 -21.42 7.62 15.66
N THR A 82 -22.51 6.94 15.35
CA THR A 82 -22.47 5.64 14.66
C THR A 82 -21.97 5.79 13.23
N THR A 83 -22.46 6.81 12.51
CA THR A 83 -22.01 7.14 11.16
C THR A 83 -20.52 7.45 11.13
N ASP A 84 -20.00 8.22 12.10
CA ASP A 84 -18.58 8.50 12.22
C ASP A 84 -17.77 7.20 12.31
N ILE A 85 -18.17 6.27 13.18
CA ILE A 85 -17.49 4.97 13.32
C ILE A 85 -17.53 4.17 12.02
N ILE A 86 -18.67 4.15 11.31
CA ILE A 86 -18.81 3.47 10.02
C ILE A 86 -17.87 4.11 8.98
N MET A 87 -17.80 5.43 8.92
CA MET A 87 -16.93 6.17 7.98
C MET A 87 -15.43 5.96 8.27
N HIS A 88 -15.06 5.65 9.51
CA HIS A 88 -13.69 5.27 9.90
C HIS A 88 -13.32 3.82 9.54
N SER A 89 -14.27 2.99 9.08
CA SER A 89 -13.96 1.63 8.63
C SER A 89 -13.13 1.60 7.34
N TRP A 90 -13.14 2.68 6.56
CA TRP A 90 -12.33 2.83 5.36
C TRP A 90 -11.02 3.54 5.71
N ARG A 91 -9.87 2.98 5.27
CA ARG A 91 -8.58 3.68 5.33
C ARG A 91 -8.61 4.90 4.42
N ASP A 92 -7.84 5.94 4.73
CA ASP A 92 -7.81 7.20 3.96
C ASP A 92 -7.58 6.99 2.46
N SER A 93 -6.57 6.17 2.09
CA SER A 93 -6.34 5.81 0.69
C SER A 93 -7.54 5.13 0.00
N SER A 94 -8.33 4.33 0.74
CA SER A 94 -9.55 3.71 0.21
C SER A 94 -10.67 4.73 0.11
N ARG A 95 -10.80 5.62 1.10
CA ARG A 95 -11.74 6.73 1.09
C ARG A 95 -11.52 7.63 -0.13
N GLU A 96 -10.28 8.03 -0.38
CA GLU A 96 -9.91 8.84 -1.54
C GLU A 96 -10.22 8.13 -2.87
N GLN A 97 -9.85 6.85 -2.99
CA GLN A 97 -10.15 6.07 -4.20
C GLN A 97 -11.65 6.00 -4.46
N TYR A 98 -12.44 5.60 -3.47
CA TYR A 98 -13.88 5.45 -3.62
C TYR A 98 -14.57 6.79 -3.84
N ASP A 99 -14.11 7.86 -3.20
CA ASP A 99 -14.65 9.20 -3.40
C ASP A 99 -14.66 9.61 -4.87
N VAL A 100 -13.56 9.37 -5.60
CA VAL A 100 -13.49 9.67 -7.05
C VAL A 100 -14.59 8.94 -7.81
N HIS A 101 -14.80 7.65 -7.55
CA HIS A 101 -15.78 6.84 -8.27
C HIS A 101 -17.22 7.19 -7.86
N ILE A 102 -17.46 7.45 -6.58
CA ILE A 102 -18.78 7.86 -6.07
C ILE A 102 -19.16 9.24 -6.63
N ARG A 103 -18.22 10.19 -6.70
CA ARG A 103 -18.47 11.49 -7.36
C ARG A 103 -18.83 11.31 -8.82
N LYS A 104 -18.10 10.49 -9.57
CA LYS A 104 -18.41 10.17 -10.97
C LYS A 104 -19.82 9.58 -11.10
N TRP A 105 -20.22 8.69 -10.19
CA TRP A 105 -21.55 8.08 -10.17
C TRP A 105 -22.65 9.11 -9.92
N ILE A 106 -22.48 9.96 -8.90
CA ILE A 106 -23.45 11.01 -8.58
C ILE A 106 -23.63 11.97 -9.77
N LEU A 107 -22.54 12.35 -10.43
CA LEU A 107 -22.59 13.21 -11.62
C LEU A 107 -23.32 12.54 -12.79
N PHE A 108 -23.06 11.26 -13.06
CA PHE A 108 -23.75 10.48 -14.09
C PHE A 108 -25.26 10.42 -13.82
N CYS A 109 -25.64 10.08 -12.58
CA CYS A 109 -27.04 10.01 -12.17
C CYS A 109 -27.74 11.36 -12.26
N SER A 110 -27.08 12.45 -11.82
CA SER A 110 -27.62 13.80 -11.91
C SER A 110 -27.87 14.23 -13.35
N ALA A 111 -26.93 13.95 -14.26
CA ALA A 111 -27.06 14.30 -15.68
C ALA A 111 -28.24 13.58 -16.36
N ARG A 112 -28.54 12.35 -15.93
CA ARG A 112 -29.64 11.53 -16.47
C ARG A 112 -30.93 11.59 -15.66
N LYS A 113 -30.94 12.36 -14.56
CA LYS A 113 -32.06 12.45 -13.61
C LYS A 113 -32.48 11.10 -13.03
N ILE A 114 -31.49 10.26 -12.72
CA ILE A 114 -31.69 8.94 -12.12
C ILE A 114 -31.37 9.02 -10.63
N ASP A 115 -32.11 8.26 -9.81
CA ASP A 115 -31.81 8.15 -8.39
C ASP A 115 -30.51 7.33 -8.17
N PRO A 116 -29.49 7.89 -7.47
CA PRO A 116 -28.20 7.22 -7.30
C PRO A 116 -28.22 6.03 -6.31
N ILE A 117 -29.30 5.83 -5.55
CA ILE A 117 -29.46 4.75 -4.55
C ILE A 117 -30.33 3.63 -5.13
N TYR A 118 -31.41 3.99 -5.83
CA TYR A 118 -32.43 3.07 -6.35
C TYR A 118 -32.45 3.03 -7.89
N THR A 119 -31.26 3.05 -8.51
CA THR A 119 -31.12 2.94 -9.97
C THR A 119 -31.50 1.55 -10.49
N ASN A 120 -31.88 1.45 -11.77
CA ASN A 120 -32.07 0.16 -12.43
C ASN A 120 -30.73 -0.43 -12.90
N ILE A 121 -30.69 -1.74 -13.16
CA ILE A 121 -29.46 -2.43 -13.57
C ILE A 121 -28.92 -1.93 -14.92
N THR A 122 -29.79 -1.51 -15.83
CA THR A 122 -29.40 -1.01 -17.17
C THR A 122 -28.58 0.27 -17.06
N ASP A 123 -29.04 1.23 -16.26
CA ASP A 123 -28.35 2.50 -16.06
C ASP A 123 -27.02 2.34 -15.31
N ALA A 124 -26.98 1.41 -14.34
CA ALA A 124 -25.74 1.03 -13.69
C ALA A 124 -24.75 0.43 -14.69
N LEU A 125 -25.20 -0.47 -15.58
CA LEU A 125 -24.36 -1.06 -16.63
C LEU A 125 -23.88 -0.02 -17.64
N GLU A 126 -24.72 0.95 -18.01
CA GLU A 126 -24.31 2.05 -18.89
C GLU A 126 -23.25 2.95 -18.23
N PHE A 127 -23.38 3.24 -16.94
CA PHE A 127 -22.35 3.94 -16.20
C PHE A 127 -21.06 3.13 -16.13
N PHE A 128 -21.14 1.84 -15.82
CA PHE A 128 -19.95 0.99 -15.81
C PHE A 128 -19.31 0.94 -17.18
N LEU A 129 -20.06 0.76 -18.27
CA LEU A 129 -19.51 0.84 -19.63
C LEU A 129 -18.86 2.20 -19.91
N LEU A 130 -19.48 3.29 -19.49
CA LEU A 130 -18.93 4.64 -19.64
C LEU A 130 -17.64 4.81 -18.85
N ILE A 131 -17.56 4.30 -17.62
CA ILE A 131 -16.30 4.24 -16.89
C ILE A 131 -15.36 3.24 -17.58
N GLU A 132 -15.77 2.12 -18.18
CA GLU A 132 -14.87 1.13 -18.80
C GLU A 132 -14.18 1.67 -20.04
N LEU A 133 -14.97 2.36 -20.85
CA LEU A 133 -14.51 3.11 -22.00
C LEU A 133 -13.63 4.31 -21.57
N TYR A 134 -13.70 4.77 -20.32
CA TYR A 134 -12.97 5.92 -19.77
C TYR A 134 -12.28 5.70 -18.38
N ASN A 135 -11.80 4.49 -18.00
CA ASN A 135 -11.22 4.00 -16.68
C ASN A 135 -12.06 3.07 -15.69
N CYS A 136 -12.47 1.83 -16.01
CA CYS A 136 -13.59 1.12 -15.30
C CYS A 136 -13.50 0.69 -13.81
N ASN A 137 -14.69 0.54 -13.17
CA ASN A 137 -14.94 -0.05 -11.83
C ASN A 137 -16.36 -0.71 -11.61
N TYR A 138 -16.75 -1.75 -12.37
CA TYR A 138 -17.30 -2.99 -11.78
C TYR A 138 -16.13 -3.99 -11.75
N THR A 139 -16.12 -5.08 -10.97
CA THR A 139 -15.24 -6.18 -11.43
C THR A 139 -15.93 -6.81 -12.61
N PHE A 140 -15.83 -6.17 -13.77
CA PHE A 140 -16.07 -6.72 -15.09
C PHE A 140 -15.58 -8.17 -15.16
N GLY A 141 -14.45 -8.46 -14.48
CA GLY A 141 -13.90 -9.79 -14.27
C GLY A 141 -14.84 -10.88 -13.73
N GLU A 142 -15.98 -10.56 -13.10
CA GLU A 142 -16.93 -11.58 -12.64
C GLU A 142 -17.92 -12.06 -13.72
N HIS A 143 -18.12 -11.29 -14.80
CA HIS A 143 -19.01 -11.68 -15.89
C HIS A 143 -18.47 -12.92 -16.64
N PRO A 144 -19.29 -13.94 -16.95
CA PRO A 144 -18.82 -15.20 -17.53
C PRO A 144 -18.00 -15.03 -18.81
N ASP A 145 -18.48 -14.16 -19.70
CA ASP A 145 -17.79 -13.88 -20.97
C ASP A 145 -16.48 -13.13 -20.75
N VAL A 146 -16.43 -12.26 -19.74
CA VAL A 146 -15.20 -11.55 -19.38
C VAL A 146 -14.18 -12.51 -18.83
N LYS A 147 -14.56 -13.43 -17.94
CA LYS A 147 -13.66 -14.50 -17.47
C LYS A 147 -13.11 -15.31 -18.63
N ARG A 148 -13.95 -15.63 -19.63
CA ARG A 148 -13.55 -16.40 -20.80
C ARG A 148 -12.60 -15.62 -21.70
N VAL A 149 -12.86 -14.33 -21.92
CA VAL A 149 -11.96 -13.43 -22.66
C VAL A 149 -10.64 -13.26 -21.92
N MET A 150 -10.65 -12.96 -20.62
CA MET A 150 -9.44 -12.80 -19.80
C MET A 150 -8.62 -14.09 -19.72
N LYS A 151 -9.28 -15.26 -19.67
CA LYS A 151 -8.61 -16.56 -19.80
C LYS A 151 -7.95 -16.74 -21.17
N GLY A 152 -8.60 -16.31 -22.25
CA GLY A 152 -8.01 -16.28 -23.59
C GLY A 152 -6.80 -15.33 -23.67
N VAL A 153 -6.90 -14.13 -23.11
CA VAL A 153 -5.79 -13.17 -23.01
C VAL A 153 -4.62 -13.78 -22.23
N TYR A 154 -4.89 -14.44 -21.10
CA TYR A 154 -3.86 -15.13 -20.31
C TYR A 154 -3.15 -16.22 -21.11
N GLN A 155 -3.86 -17.04 -21.88
CA GLN A 155 -3.23 -18.09 -22.70
C GLN A 155 -2.42 -17.50 -23.87
N ASN A 156 -2.92 -16.44 -24.50
CA ASN A 156 -2.23 -15.75 -25.58
C ASN A 156 -1.03 -14.92 -25.09
N ARG A 157 -1.09 -14.43 -23.84
CA ARG A 157 -0.09 -13.58 -23.19
C ARG A 157 0.10 -14.04 -21.74
N PRO A 158 0.78 -15.17 -21.54
CA PRO A 158 1.04 -15.66 -20.19
C PRO A 158 1.76 -14.57 -19.38
N PRO A 159 1.39 -14.35 -18.11
CA PRO A 159 2.03 -13.34 -17.28
C PRO A 159 3.49 -13.72 -17.13
N MET A 160 4.34 -12.91 -17.75
CA MET A 160 5.76 -13.02 -17.56
C MET A 160 6.13 -12.37 -16.22
N PRO A 161 7.13 -12.89 -15.51
CA PRO A 161 7.63 -12.24 -14.31
C PRO A 161 7.93 -10.78 -14.62
N ARG A 162 7.39 -9.87 -13.80
CA ARG A 162 7.57 -8.42 -13.97
C ARG A 162 9.04 -8.03 -14.06
N TYR A 163 9.89 -8.81 -13.40
CA TYR A 163 11.34 -8.69 -13.44
C TYR A 163 11.93 -10.02 -13.92
N ASN A 164 12.50 -10.01 -15.13
CA ASN A 164 13.29 -11.13 -15.64
C ASN A 164 14.71 -11.16 -15.02
N LYS A 165 15.16 -10.02 -14.50
CA LYS A 165 16.42 -9.87 -13.75
C LYS A 165 16.15 -9.03 -12.52
N THR A 166 16.65 -9.48 -11.37
CA THR A 166 16.76 -8.64 -10.18
C THR A 166 18.05 -7.83 -10.25
N TRP A 167 18.11 -6.73 -9.51
CA TRP A 167 19.33 -5.95 -9.36
C TRP A 167 20.35 -6.71 -8.48
N ASP A 168 21.64 -6.50 -8.72
CA ASP A 168 22.71 -7.11 -7.93
C ASP A 168 22.94 -6.29 -6.64
N VAL A 169 22.63 -6.90 -5.51
CA VAL A 169 22.76 -6.29 -4.18
C VAL A 169 24.22 -5.91 -3.88
N ASN A 170 25.19 -6.63 -4.44
CA ASN A 170 26.60 -6.36 -4.22
C ASN A 170 27.03 -4.98 -4.72
N VAL A 171 26.43 -4.48 -5.82
CA VAL A 171 26.75 -3.15 -6.35
C VAL A 171 26.42 -2.07 -5.30
N VAL A 172 25.26 -2.20 -4.64
CA VAL A 172 24.86 -1.26 -3.58
C VAL A 172 25.71 -1.47 -2.34
N LEU A 173 25.99 -2.70 -1.93
CA LEU A 173 26.87 -2.95 -0.78
C LEU A 173 28.29 -2.40 -0.99
N GLN A 174 28.83 -2.50 -2.21
CA GLN A 174 30.12 -1.89 -2.57
C GLN A 174 30.06 -0.37 -2.50
N TYR A 175 28.99 0.25 -3.01
CA TYR A 175 28.78 1.68 -2.88
C TYR A 175 28.71 2.13 -1.41
N LEU A 176 27.92 1.44 -0.58
CA LEU A 176 27.77 1.74 0.84
C LEU A 176 29.08 1.55 1.63
N ARG A 177 29.90 0.57 1.24
CA ARG A 177 31.26 0.35 1.78
C ARG A 177 32.23 1.46 1.36
N GLY A 178 32.05 2.02 0.17
CA GLY A 178 32.84 3.15 -0.32
C GLY A 178 32.48 4.49 0.35
N MET A 179 31.28 4.61 0.92
CA MET A 179 30.93 5.74 1.80
C MET A 179 31.79 5.63 3.06
N GLY A 180 32.59 6.67 3.35
CA GLY A 180 33.52 6.73 4.47
C GLY A 180 32.88 6.52 5.85
N LYS A 181 33.64 6.79 6.91
CA LYS A 181 33.15 6.57 8.28
C LYS A 181 31.86 7.36 8.53
N ALA A 182 30.93 6.78 9.28
CA ALA A 182 29.64 7.41 9.57
C ALA A 182 29.76 8.80 10.22
N THR A 183 30.87 9.09 10.91
CA THR A 183 31.18 10.38 11.53
C THR A 183 31.55 11.48 10.54
N GLU A 184 31.95 11.13 9.32
CA GLU A 184 32.43 12.06 8.28
C GLU A 184 31.35 12.35 7.22
N LEU A 185 30.28 11.56 7.20
CA LEU A 185 29.20 11.68 6.23
C LEU A 185 28.25 12.83 6.59
N SER A 186 27.69 13.47 5.57
CA SER A 186 26.58 14.40 5.78
C SER A 186 25.36 13.67 6.35
N ILE A 187 24.51 14.39 7.07
CA ILE A 187 23.25 13.83 7.62
C ILE A 187 22.43 13.17 6.51
N LYS A 188 22.37 13.78 5.32
CA LYS A 188 21.68 13.23 4.15
C LYS A 188 22.24 11.87 3.74
N GLU A 189 23.56 11.76 3.63
CA GLU A 189 24.23 10.51 3.25
C GLU A 189 24.05 9.43 4.31
N LEU A 190 24.15 9.80 5.59
CA LEU A 190 23.93 8.90 6.71
C LEU A 190 22.48 8.38 6.72
N THR A 191 21.49 9.25 6.48
CA THR A 191 20.08 8.85 6.35
C THR A 191 19.88 7.88 5.19
N LEU A 192 20.44 8.16 4.01
CA LEU A 192 20.33 7.25 2.87
C LEU A 192 21.00 5.90 3.12
N LYS A 193 22.19 5.91 3.75
CA LYS A 193 22.93 4.70 4.14
C LYS A 193 22.12 3.85 5.13
N LEU A 194 21.54 4.48 6.15
CA LEU A 194 20.69 3.82 7.14
C LEU A 194 19.40 3.23 6.50
N VAL A 195 18.66 4.03 5.74
CA VAL A 195 17.41 3.59 5.09
C VAL A 195 17.69 2.44 4.13
N MET A 196 18.79 2.48 3.39
CA MET A 196 19.19 1.38 2.50
C MET A 196 19.48 0.09 3.27
N PHE A 197 20.20 0.16 4.39
CA PHE A 197 20.43 -1.01 5.22
C PHE A 197 19.15 -1.56 5.83
N ILE A 198 18.24 -0.71 6.30
CA ILE A 198 16.94 -1.14 6.81
C ILE A 198 16.13 -1.84 5.69
N ALA A 199 16.09 -1.26 4.49
CA ALA A 199 15.38 -1.83 3.35
C ALA A 199 15.95 -3.20 2.94
N LEU A 200 17.29 -3.33 2.92
CA LEU A 200 17.99 -4.57 2.58
C LEU A 200 17.80 -5.67 3.62
N THR A 201 17.82 -5.32 4.91
CA THR A 201 17.75 -6.31 6.01
C THR A 201 16.32 -6.77 6.30
N THR A 202 15.34 -5.88 6.18
CA THR A 202 13.94 -6.17 6.54
C THR A 202 13.08 -6.55 5.34
N ALA A 203 13.48 -6.20 4.12
CA ALA A 203 12.70 -6.34 2.90
C ALA A 203 11.23 -5.87 3.07
N CYS A 204 11.01 -4.86 3.92
CA CYS A 204 9.67 -4.40 4.27
C CYS A 204 9.12 -3.41 3.24
N ARG A 205 7.80 -3.16 3.30
CA ARG A 205 7.17 -2.13 2.47
C ARG A 205 7.64 -0.75 2.94
N GLU A 206 7.68 0.20 2.01
CA GLU A 206 8.00 1.61 2.31
C GLU A 206 7.17 2.20 3.47
N GLN A 207 5.87 1.88 3.52
CA GLN A 207 4.99 2.28 4.63
C GLN A 207 5.57 1.87 6.01
N THR A 208 6.21 0.70 6.09
CA THR A 208 6.75 0.14 7.33
C THR A 208 8.02 0.88 7.72
N THR A 209 8.89 1.19 6.75
CA THR A 209 10.09 2.01 6.97
C THR A 209 9.73 3.42 7.43
N HIS A 210 8.68 4.02 6.85
CA HIS A 210 8.20 5.36 7.22
C HIS A 210 7.64 5.42 8.66
N LEU A 211 7.09 4.32 9.16
CA LEU A 211 6.48 4.25 10.49
C LEU A 211 7.47 3.90 11.62
N LEU A 212 8.76 3.73 11.32
CA LEU A 212 9.77 3.51 12.35
C LEU A 212 9.95 4.78 13.17
N ASP A 213 9.59 4.72 14.45
CA ASP A 213 9.73 5.81 15.41
C ASP A 213 10.61 5.37 16.59
N LEU A 214 11.36 6.31 17.15
CA LEU A 214 12.18 6.12 18.34
C LEU A 214 11.34 5.85 19.59
N LYS A 215 10.08 6.30 19.62
CA LYS A 215 9.17 6.02 20.75
C LYS A 215 8.87 4.53 20.90
N GLY A 216 8.77 3.82 19.78
CA GLY A 216 8.53 2.37 19.74
C GLY A 216 9.81 1.54 19.75
N LEU A 217 10.98 2.15 19.94
CA LEU A 217 12.27 1.46 19.91
C LEU A 217 12.60 0.81 21.25
N VAL A 218 12.76 -0.50 21.23
CA VAL A 218 13.27 -1.32 22.32
C VAL A 218 14.63 -1.86 21.93
N LYS A 219 15.63 -1.63 22.79
CA LYS A 219 16.98 -2.19 22.61
C LYS A 219 17.07 -3.51 23.36
N GLU A 220 17.38 -4.57 22.64
CA GLU A 220 17.75 -5.88 23.16
C GLU A 220 19.24 -6.14 22.87
N ASP A 221 19.88 -7.08 23.58
CA ASP A 221 21.34 -7.27 23.59
C ASP A 221 21.99 -7.38 22.20
N ASN A 222 21.28 -7.91 21.21
CA ASN A 222 21.78 -8.06 19.84
C ASN A 222 20.75 -7.68 18.77
N CYS A 223 19.72 -6.92 19.15
CA CYS A 223 18.72 -6.43 18.20
C CYS A 223 18.03 -5.15 18.65
N LEU A 224 17.67 -4.34 17.65
CA LEU A 224 16.75 -3.23 17.79
C LEU A 224 15.36 -3.72 17.39
N VAL A 225 14.38 -3.57 18.27
CA VAL A 225 12.99 -3.93 18.00
C VAL A 225 12.18 -2.65 17.93
N PHE A 226 11.55 -2.41 16.79
CA PHE A 226 10.60 -1.31 16.61
C PHE A 226 9.18 -1.85 16.70
N ILE A 227 8.39 -1.30 17.61
CA ILE A 227 6.96 -1.57 17.73
C ILE A 227 6.19 -0.50 16.94
N ILE A 228 5.34 -0.94 16.02
CA ILE A 228 4.49 -0.04 15.23
C ILE A 228 3.08 -0.04 15.83
N ASP A 229 2.73 1.08 16.46
CA ASP A 229 1.44 1.24 17.15
C ASP A 229 0.25 1.30 16.18
N SER A 230 0.47 1.76 14.95
CA SER A 230 -0.58 1.96 13.96
C SER A 230 -0.90 0.68 13.14
N ASN A 231 -2.09 0.64 12.56
CA ASN A 231 -2.50 -0.42 11.64
C ASN A 231 -1.81 -0.23 10.28
N ILE A 232 -1.00 -1.21 9.84
CA ILE A 232 -0.43 -1.22 8.49
C ILE A 232 -1.32 -2.00 7.51
N LYS A 233 -1.06 -1.90 6.20
CA LYS A 233 -1.85 -2.61 5.17
C LYS A 233 -1.97 -4.13 5.38
N GLN A 234 -0.98 -4.73 6.03
CA GLN A 234 -0.95 -6.17 6.36
C GLN A 234 -1.49 -6.51 7.75
N SER A 235 -1.86 -5.52 8.56
CA SER A 235 -2.49 -5.76 9.86
C SER A 235 -3.86 -6.40 9.68
N ARG A 236 -4.12 -7.42 10.48
CA ARG A 236 -5.42 -8.09 10.55
C ARG A 236 -6.22 -7.52 11.72
N PRO A 237 -7.56 -7.60 11.73
CA PRO A 237 -8.35 -7.18 12.88
C PRO A 237 -7.96 -7.88 14.19
N THR A 238 -7.45 -9.11 14.08
CA THR A 238 -6.96 -9.91 15.20
C THR A 238 -5.47 -9.72 15.48
N SER A 239 -4.75 -8.91 14.69
CA SER A 239 -3.31 -8.73 14.89
C SER A 239 -3.06 -7.92 16.15
N SER A 240 -2.25 -8.47 17.02
CA SER A 240 -1.76 -7.83 18.23
C SER A 240 -0.61 -6.84 17.91
N LEU A 241 -0.23 -6.01 18.89
CA LEU A 241 0.98 -5.18 18.77
C LEU A 241 2.25 -6.04 18.62
N SER A 242 2.28 -7.24 19.22
CA SER A 242 3.36 -8.21 19.03
C SER A 242 3.51 -8.71 17.58
N ASP A 243 2.48 -8.57 16.75
CA ASP A 243 2.54 -8.93 15.33
C ASP A 243 3.07 -7.78 14.45
N ARG A 244 3.31 -6.60 15.02
CA ARG A 244 3.72 -5.37 14.31
C ARG A 244 5.10 -4.91 14.76
N ILE A 245 6.02 -5.86 14.76
CA ILE A 245 7.40 -5.65 15.19
C ILE A 245 8.35 -5.73 14.01
N VAL A 246 9.28 -4.77 13.93
CA VAL A 246 10.41 -4.82 13.01
C VAL A 246 11.65 -5.07 13.83
N LYS A 247 12.29 -6.22 13.64
CA LYS A 247 13.52 -6.60 14.35
C LYS A 247 14.72 -6.37 13.44
N LEU A 248 15.59 -5.45 13.81
CA LEU A 248 16.90 -5.27 13.20
C LEU A 248 17.93 -6.00 14.08
N LYS A 249 18.45 -7.13 13.60
CA LYS A 249 19.51 -7.84 14.31
C LYS A 249 20.84 -7.16 14.04
N ALA A 250 21.65 -7.01 15.08
CA ALA A 250 23.02 -6.61 14.91
C ALA A 250 23.76 -7.70 14.12
N ASN A 251 24.57 -7.28 13.16
CA ASN A 251 25.41 -8.18 12.40
C ASN A 251 26.73 -8.36 13.16
N PRO A 252 27.02 -9.55 13.72
CA PRO A 252 28.22 -9.75 14.54
C PRO A 252 29.53 -9.80 13.73
N LEU A 253 29.50 -9.70 12.39
CA LEU A 253 30.65 -10.05 11.54
C LEU A 253 31.45 -8.90 10.92
N GLU A 254 31.07 -7.62 11.03
CA GLU A 254 31.87 -6.56 10.39
C GLU A 254 31.81 -5.23 11.18
N GLU A 255 32.91 -4.85 11.83
CA GLU A 255 33.17 -3.49 12.33
C GLU A 255 33.37 -2.44 11.19
N LYS A 256 33.30 -2.87 9.92
CA LYS A 256 33.79 -2.11 8.75
C LYS A 256 32.74 -1.73 7.70
N LEU A 257 31.44 -1.73 8.03
CA LEU A 257 30.37 -1.24 7.12
C LEU A 257 29.76 0.07 7.60
#